data_AF-A0A359E4B0-F1
#
_entry.id   AF-A0A359E4B0-F1
#
_cell.length_a   1.000
_cell.length_b   1.000
_cell.length_c   1.000
_cell.angle_alpha   90.00
_cell.angle_beta   90.00
_cell.angle_gamma   90.00
#
_symmetry.space_group_name_H-M   'P 1'
#
loop_
_entity.id
_entity.type
_entity.pdbx_description
1 polymer ?
#
loop_
_entity_poly.entity_id
_entity_poly.type
_entity_poly.pdbx_seq_one_letter_code
_entity_poly.pdbx_strand_id
1 'polypeptide(L)' 'MKRIVSIIAVGLLFLAPTITQAQVAITAVPFLQIEPDSRGAGMGNTGVALADNASALFWNPA' A
#
# COMPACT_ATOMS: atom_id res chain seq x y z
N MET A 1 21.99 8.48 44.45
CA MET A 1 21.71 7.16 43.82
C MET A 1 20.35 7.10 43.13
N LYS A 2 19.23 7.46 43.81
CA LYS A 2 17.87 7.40 43.24
C LYS A 2 17.66 8.16 41.91
N ARG A 3 18.28 9.34 41.76
CA ARG A 3 18.23 10.15 40.53
C ARG A 3 18.96 9.53 39.34
N ILE A 4 20.10 8.90 39.59
CA ILE A 4 20.91 8.22 38.55
C ILE A 4 20.14 7.01 38.02
N VAL A 5 19.55 6.21 38.93
CA VAL A 5 18.70 5.07 38.55
C VAL A 5 17.51 5.52 37.71
N SER A 6 16.87 6.64 38.07
CA SER A 6 15.74 7.18 37.30
C SER A 6 16.14 7.64 35.89
N ILE A 7 17.33 8.23 35.72
CA ILE A 7 17.83 8.67 34.41
C ILE A 7 18.17 7.46 33.53
N ILE A 8 18.80 6.43 34.09
CA ILE A 8 19.11 5.19 33.36
C ILE A 8 17.82 4.48 32.94
N ALA A 9 16.82 4.42 33.82
CA ALA A 9 15.53 3.79 33.51
C ALA A 9 14.78 4.51 32.37
N VAL A 10 14.78 5.85 32.38
CA VAL A 10 14.18 6.64 31.30
C VAL A 10 14.97 6.49 30.00
N GLY A 11 16.31 6.51 30.07
CA GLY A 11 17.17 6.26 28.91
C GLY A 11 16.92 4.89 28.28
N LEU A 12 16.77 3.84 29.08
CA LEU A 12 16.49 2.48 28.60
C LEU A 12 15.15 2.37 27.86
N LEU A 13 14.15 3.17 28.27
CA LEU A 13 12.83 3.21 27.64
C LEU A 13 12.87 3.76 26.21
N PHE A 14 13.80 4.68 25.92
CA PHE A 14 14.01 5.24 24.58
C PHE A 14 14.78 4.31 23.63
N LEU A 15 15.42 3.24 24.15
CA LEU A 15 16.07 2.21 23.33
C LEU A 15 15.13 1.03 23.02
N ALA A 16 13.86 1.09 23.44
CA ALA A 16 12.91 0.03 23.15
C ALA A 16 12.63 -0.03 21.63
N PRO A 17 12.84 -1.18 20.96
CA PRO A 17 12.54 -1.30 19.54
C PRO A 17 11.03 -1.22 19.30
N THR A 18 10.60 -0.30 18.44
CA THR A 18 9.22 -0.25 17.95
C THR A 18 9.01 -1.35 16.91
N ILE A 19 8.17 -2.34 17.21
CA ILE A 19 7.79 -3.37 16.25
C ILE A 19 6.76 -2.77 15.28
N THR A 20 7.19 -2.37 14.09
CA THR A 20 6.29 -1.95 13.01
C THR A 20 5.88 -3.15 12.18
N GLN A 21 4.58 -3.40 12.08
CA GLN A 21 4.02 -4.46 11.23
C GLN A 21 3.72 -3.86 9.85
N ALA A 22 4.52 -4.21 8.83
CA ALA A 22 4.24 -3.90 7.43
C ALA A 22 3.44 -5.05 6.81
N GLN A 23 2.13 -5.08 7.06
CA GLN A 23 1.25 -6.10 6.48
C GLN A 23 1.00 -5.79 5.00
N VAL A 24 1.38 -6.71 4.12
CA VAL A 24 1.07 -6.60 2.69
C VAL A 24 -0.42 -6.87 2.49
N ALA A 25 -1.08 -6.03 1.69
CA ALA A 25 -2.46 -6.27 1.31
C ALA A 25 -2.55 -7.51 0.42
N ILE A 26 -3.27 -8.53 0.88
CA ILE A 26 -3.55 -9.76 0.14
C ILE A 26 -4.99 -9.70 -0.37
N THR A 27 -5.16 -9.79 -1.69
CA THR A 27 -6.48 -9.87 -2.32
C THR A 27 -6.77 -11.31 -2.69
N ALA A 28 -8.05 -11.70 -2.67
CA ALA A 28 -8.45 -13.04 -3.11
C ALA A 28 -8.17 -13.28 -4.61
N VAL A 29 -8.05 -12.20 -5.38
CA VAL A 29 -8.02 -12.23 -6.85
C VAL A 29 -6.95 -11.26 -7.38
N PRO A 30 -5.64 -11.57 -7.21
CA PRO A 30 -4.56 -10.65 -7.57
C PRO A 30 -4.47 -10.38 -9.08
N PHE A 31 -4.99 -11.28 -9.92
CA PHE A 31 -4.98 -11.10 -11.37
C PHE A 31 -5.87 -9.94 -11.86
N LEU A 32 -6.83 -9.47 -11.05
CA LEU A 32 -7.64 -8.29 -11.39
C LEU A 32 -6.82 -6.98 -11.34
N GLN A 33 -5.58 -7.01 -10.86
CA GLN A 33 -4.67 -5.87 -10.94
C GLN A 33 -3.93 -5.82 -12.29
N ILE A 34 -4.08 -6.83 -13.15
CA ILE A 34 -3.47 -6.88 -14.47
C ILE A 34 -4.39 -6.14 -15.45
N GLU A 35 -3.79 -5.25 -16.25
CA GLU A 35 -4.52 -4.49 -17.25
C GLU A 35 -5.18 -5.43 -18.29
N PRO A 36 -6.46 -5.25 -18.62
CA PRO A 36 -7.15 -6.07 -19.62
C PRO A 36 -6.75 -5.74 -21.07
N ASP A 37 -6.10 -4.59 -21.32
CA ASP A 37 -5.68 -4.16 -22.66
C ASP A 37 -4.30 -3.47 -22.67
N SER A 38 -3.55 -3.62 -23.75
CA SER A 38 -2.18 -3.09 -23.84
C SER A 38 -2.12 -1.56 -23.95
N ARG A 39 -3.19 -0.91 -24.45
CA ARG A 39 -3.22 0.55 -24.67
C ARG A 39 -3.32 1.27 -23.33
N GLY A 40 -4.25 0.86 -22.46
CA GLY A 40 -4.39 1.37 -21.10
C GLY A 40 -3.10 1.19 -20.29
N ALA A 41 -2.48 0.01 -20.40
CA ALA A 41 -1.21 -0.29 -19.73
C ALA A 41 -0.09 0.66 -20.18
N GLY A 42 0.03 0.88 -21.49
CA GLY A 42 1.02 1.80 -22.06
C GLY A 42 0.82 3.27 -21.67
N MET A 43 -0.41 3.65 -21.30
CA MET A 43 -0.75 4.99 -20.81
C MET A 43 -0.68 5.11 -19.28
N GLY A 44 -0.27 4.06 -18.56
CA GLY A 44 -0.20 4.07 -17.09
C GLY A 44 -1.54 3.81 -16.41
N ASN A 45 -2.33 2.86 -16.93
CA ASN A 45 -3.58 2.36 -16.35
C ASN A 45 -4.68 3.44 -16.25
N THR A 46 -4.88 4.19 -17.33
CA THR A 46 -5.79 5.34 -17.40
C THR A 46 -7.21 4.98 -17.84
N GLY A 47 -7.62 3.71 -17.74
CA GLY A 47 -8.86 3.19 -18.31
C GLY A 47 -10.16 3.79 -17.75
N VAL A 48 -10.13 4.42 -16.57
CA VAL A 48 -11.33 5.01 -15.92
C VAL A 48 -11.94 6.18 -16.71
N ALA A 49 -11.11 7.01 -17.33
CA ALA A 49 -11.52 8.23 -18.02
C ALA A 49 -11.35 8.12 -19.55
N LEU A 50 -11.17 6.90 -20.06
CA LEU A 50 -11.02 6.65 -21.49
C LEU A 50 -12.38 6.44 -22.14
N ALA A 51 -12.75 7.31 -23.08
CA ALA A 51 -13.96 7.12 -23.89
C ALA A 51 -13.81 5.95 -24.86
N ASP A 52 -14.93 5.31 -25.20
CA ASP A 52 -15.06 4.29 -26.24
C ASP A 52 -14.01 3.16 -26.15
N ASN A 53 -13.86 2.59 -24.95
CA ASN A 53 -12.92 1.52 -24.69
C ASN A 53 -13.61 0.15 -24.60
N ALA A 54 -13.09 -0.87 -25.29
CA ALA A 54 -13.65 -2.23 -25.23
C ALA A 54 -13.52 -2.86 -23.82
N SER A 55 -12.50 -2.46 -23.06
CA SER A 55 -12.31 -2.86 -21.66
C SER A 55 -13.04 -1.96 -20.66
N ALA A 56 -14.00 -1.13 -21.09
CA ALA A 56 -14.80 -0.28 -20.19
C ALA A 56 -15.52 -1.10 -19.10
N LEU A 57 -15.94 -2.34 -19.40
CA LEU A 57 -16.53 -3.24 -18.40
C LEU A 57 -15.62 -3.51 -17.20
N PHE A 58 -14.29 -3.53 -17.40
CA PHE A 58 -13.31 -3.75 -16.35
C PHE A 58 -13.04 -2.46 -15.54
N TRP A 59 -13.06 -1.30 -16.19
CA TRP A 59 -12.65 -0.03 -15.60
C TRP A 59 -13.80 0.85 -15.12
N ASN A 60 -14.73 1.17 -16.01
CA ASN A 60 -15.85 2.07 -15.77
C ASN A 60 -16.94 1.86 -16.85
N PRO A 61 -18.00 1.09 -16.57
CA PRO A 61 -19.07 0.79 -17.53
C PRO A 61 -20.13 1.90 -17.72
N ALA A 62 -19.97 3.05 -17.06
CA ALA A 62 -20.98 4.11 -16.96
C ALA A 62 -21.17 4.94 -18.24
#